data_AF-A0A3A8S4J8-F1
#
_entry.id   AF-A0A3A8S4J8-F1
#
_cell.length_a   1.000
_cell.length_b   1.000
_cell.length_c   1.000
_cell.angle_alpha   90.00
_cell.angle_beta   90.00
_cell.angle_gamma   90.00
#
_symmetry.space_group_name_H-M   'P 1'
#
loop_
_entity.id
_entity.type
_entity.pdbx_description
1 polymer ?
#
loop_
_entity_poly.entity_id
_entity_poly.type
_entity_poly.pdbx_seq_one_letter_code
_entity_poly.pdbx_strand_id
1 'polypeptide(L)'
;SLPEGERYTAAQMSGLVAHAKEKGMTVVPVVSLLGHAEQFFMHPGCDEYLEDGGDNIRLGSGRNTFCLSNPKTREFLSAYVAELCGIFPGPYFHAGFDEAWNSGTCPRCRGKEARDELFAECVLFA
;
A
#
# COMPACT_ATOMS: atom_id res chain seq x y z
N SER A 1 8.78 -15.30 3.46
CA SER A 1 8.28 -14.98 2.10
C SER A 1 7.01 -15.76 1.86
N LEU A 2 6.07 -15.23 1.07
CA LEU A 2 4.84 -15.96 0.72
C LEU A 2 5.17 -17.25 -0.06
N PRO A 3 4.33 -18.30 0.04
CA PRO A 3 4.49 -19.54 -0.73
C PRO A 3 4.59 -19.30 -2.24
N GLU A 4 5.19 -20.25 -2.95
CA GLU A 4 5.16 -20.25 -4.41
C GLU A 4 3.72 -20.38 -4.91
N GLY A 5 3.33 -19.54 -5.88
CA GLY A 5 1.94 -19.44 -6.35
C GLY A 5 1.10 -18.37 -5.65
N GLU A 6 1.54 -17.85 -4.50
CA GLU A 6 0.90 -16.73 -3.79
C GLU A 6 1.65 -15.39 -3.98
N ARG A 7 2.67 -15.39 -4.84
CA ARG A 7 3.45 -14.21 -5.19
C ARG A 7 4.00 -14.33 -6.61
N TYR A 8 4.30 -13.18 -7.19
CA TYR A 8 5.02 -13.07 -8.45
C TYR A 8 6.39 -12.44 -8.21
N THR A 9 7.40 -12.90 -8.95
CA THR A 9 8.64 -12.16 -9.13
C THR A 9 8.43 -11.03 -10.14
N ALA A 10 9.29 -10.01 -10.11
CA ALA A 10 9.28 -8.94 -11.11
C ALA A 10 9.37 -9.51 -12.54
N ALA A 11 10.20 -10.53 -12.77
CA ALA A 11 10.33 -11.15 -14.10
C ALA A 11 9.05 -11.86 -14.56
N GLN A 12 8.37 -12.58 -13.67
CA GLN A 12 7.07 -13.21 -13.98
C GLN A 12 6.03 -12.15 -14.32
N MET A 13 5.98 -11.07 -13.55
CA MET A 13 5.02 -9.99 -13.77
C MET A 13 5.31 -9.22 -15.07
N SER A 14 6.57 -8.87 -15.36
CA SER A 14 6.96 -8.25 -16.62
C SER A 14 6.61 -9.12 -17.83
N GLY A 15 6.76 -10.45 -17.71
CA GLY A 15 6.32 -11.40 -18.74
C GLY A 15 4.81 -11.37 -18.97
N LEU A 16 4.02 -11.33 -17.90
CA LEU A 16 2.56 -11.19 -17.97
C LEU A 16 2.16 -9.87 -18.64
N VAL A 17 2.78 -8.76 -18.24
CA VAL A 17 2.53 -7.43 -18.80
C VAL A 17 2.86 -7.39 -20.30
N ALA A 18 4.00 -7.96 -20.71
CA ALA A 18 4.37 -8.07 -22.11
C ALA A 18 3.36 -8.90 -22.91
N HIS A 19 2.92 -10.03 -22.36
CA HIS A 19 1.94 -10.90 -23.02
C HIS A 19 0.56 -10.23 -23.18
N ALA A 20 0.12 -9.47 -22.17
CA ALA A 20 -1.12 -8.69 -22.25
C ALA A 20 -1.01 -7.61 -23.33
N LYS A 21 0.15 -6.95 -23.43
CA LYS A 21 0.43 -5.94 -24.45
C LYS A 21 0.36 -6.51 -25.87
N GLU A 22 0.86 -7.71 -26.12
CA GLU A 22 0.74 -8.41 -27.42
C GLU A 22 -0.72 -8.61 -27.84
N LYS A 23 -1.65 -8.61 -26.89
CA LYS A 23 -3.10 -8.76 -27.11
C LYS A 23 -3.85 -7.43 -27.11
N GLY A 24 -3.14 -6.29 -27.06
CA GLY A 24 -3.75 -4.97 -26.99
C GLY A 24 -4.43 -4.67 -25.64
N MET A 25 -4.07 -5.38 -24.57
CA MET A 25 -4.58 -5.13 -23.22
C MET A 25 -3.58 -4.32 -22.41
N THR A 26 -4.09 -3.38 -21.60
CA THR A 26 -3.30 -2.67 -20.58
C THR A 26 -3.52 -3.34 -19.24
N VAL A 27 -2.43 -3.69 -18.55
CA VAL A 27 -2.47 -4.19 -17.18
C VAL A 27 -2.33 -3.00 -16.25
N VAL A 28 -3.34 -2.77 -15.41
CA VAL A 28 -3.33 -1.72 -14.37
C VAL A 28 -3.01 -2.39 -13.04
N PRO A 29 -1.87 -2.06 -12.39
CA PRO A 29 -1.57 -2.59 -11.08
C PRO A 29 -2.55 -2.02 -10.04
N VAL A 30 -3.02 -2.88 -9.14
CA VAL A 30 -3.80 -2.51 -7.97
C VAL A 30 -3.01 -2.92 -6.73
N VAL A 31 -2.65 -1.96 -5.90
CA VAL A 31 -2.00 -2.21 -4.61
C VAL A 31 -2.63 -1.33 -3.54
N SER A 32 -2.91 -1.90 -2.37
CA SER A 32 -3.51 -1.18 -1.28
C SER A 32 -2.42 -0.44 -0.49
N LEU A 33 -2.25 0.85 -0.78
CA LEU A 33 -1.15 1.65 -0.20
C LEU A 33 -1.43 2.18 1.22
N LEU A 34 -2.69 2.17 1.69
CA LEU A 34 -3.04 2.67 3.03
C LEU A 34 -3.78 1.65 3.87
N GLY A 35 -4.97 1.21 3.46
CA GLY A 35 -5.71 0.09 4.05
C GLY A 35 -5.26 -1.24 3.46
N HIS A 36 -5.88 -2.35 3.92
CA HIS A 36 -5.59 -3.71 3.47
C HIS A 36 -4.08 -4.07 3.42
N ALA A 37 -3.31 -3.50 4.34
CA ALA A 37 -1.86 -3.65 4.40
C ALA A 37 -1.40 -4.85 5.26
N GLU A 38 -2.29 -5.80 5.58
CA GLU A 38 -2.00 -6.94 6.46
C GLU A 38 -0.78 -7.72 5.97
N GLN A 39 -0.62 -7.87 4.65
CA GLN A 39 0.51 -8.58 4.05
C GLN A 39 1.86 -7.92 4.32
N PHE A 40 1.93 -6.59 4.35
CA PHE A 40 3.16 -5.89 4.73
C PHE A 40 3.51 -6.19 6.18
N PHE A 41 2.53 -6.15 7.08
CA PHE A 41 2.75 -6.36 8.51
C PHE A 41 2.94 -7.82 8.93
N MET A 42 2.84 -8.78 8.00
CA MET A 42 3.34 -10.14 8.18
C MET A 42 4.87 -10.23 7.99
N HIS A 43 5.50 -9.22 7.39
CA HIS A 43 6.94 -9.19 7.18
C HIS A 43 7.68 -8.61 8.39
N PRO A 44 8.71 -9.29 8.92
CA PRO A 44 9.53 -8.75 10.01
C PRO A 44 10.14 -7.39 9.62
N GLY A 45 9.99 -6.40 10.50
CA GLY A 45 10.51 -5.06 10.29
C GLY A 45 9.51 -4.05 9.71
N CYS A 46 8.33 -4.48 9.27
CA CYS A 46 7.31 -3.56 8.78
C CYS A 46 6.47 -2.88 9.88
N ASP A 47 6.60 -3.32 11.14
CA ASP A 47 5.85 -2.77 12.28
C ASP A 47 6.10 -1.27 12.51
N GLU A 48 7.23 -0.72 12.08
CA GLU A 48 7.51 0.71 12.20
C GLU A 48 6.55 1.58 11.37
N TYR A 49 5.96 1.02 10.31
CA TYR A 49 5.02 1.71 9.44
C TYR A 49 3.56 1.54 9.90
N LEU A 50 3.28 0.71 10.90
CA LEU A 50 1.93 0.39 11.33
C LEU A 50 1.26 1.57 12.04
N GLU A 51 0.02 1.86 11.69
CA GLU A 51 -0.89 2.72 12.48
C GLU A 51 -1.25 2.00 13.79
N ASP A 52 -0.31 2.02 14.74
CA ASP A 52 -0.36 1.38 16.07
C ASP A 52 -1.38 2.08 16.98
N GLY A 53 -2.68 1.94 16.65
CA GLY A 53 -3.69 2.81 17.24
C GLY A 53 -5.15 2.36 17.17
N GLY A 54 -5.46 1.14 16.72
CA GLY A 54 -6.86 0.75 16.48
C GLY A 54 -7.22 -0.63 17.01
N ASP A 55 -7.98 -0.67 18.10
CA ASP A 55 -8.80 -1.84 18.48
C ASP A 55 -10.03 -1.98 17.55
N ASN A 56 -10.05 -1.30 16.40
CA ASN A 56 -11.15 -1.39 15.45
C ASN A 56 -10.96 -2.65 14.59
N ILE A 57 -11.39 -3.78 15.16
CA ILE A 57 -11.36 -5.15 14.61
C ILE A 57 -12.38 -5.32 13.46
N ARG A 58 -12.87 -4.23 12.84
CA ARG A 58 -13.90 -4.32 11.78
C ARG A 58 -13.49 -5.27 10.65
N LEU A 59 -12.20 -5.46 10.43
CA LEU A 59 -11.61 -6.35 9.44
C LEU A 59 -10.46 -7.20 10.02
N GLY A 60 -10.70 -7.95 11.10
CA GLY A 60 -9.71 -8.88 11.62
C GLY A 60 -8.66 -8.22 12.53
N SER A 61 -7.36 -8.45 12.32
CA SER A 61 -6.30 -8.21 13.33
C SER A 61 -6.08 -6.75 13.78
N GLY A 62 -6.74 -5.78 13.14
CA GLY A 62 -6.50 -4.34 13.33
C GLY A 62 -5.16 -3.84 12.74
N ARG A 63 -4.30 -4.77 12.30
CA ARG A 63 -2.96 -4.51 11.73
C ARG A 63 -3.03 -4.45 10.20
N ASN A 64 -3.70 -3.43 9.68
CA ASN A 64 -3.99 -3.31 8.25
C ASN A 64 -3.85 -1.91 7.68
N THR A 65 -3.41 -0.95 8.49
CA THR A 65 -3.35 0.45 8.09
C THR A 65 -1.94 1.03 8.30
N PHE A 66 -1.43 1.73 7.29
CA PHE A 66 -0.18 2.46 7.38
C PHE A 66 -0.32 3.76 8.21
N CYS A 67 0.71 4.07 9.00
CA CYS A 67 0.78 5.28 9.82
C CYS A 67 1.03 6.51 8.94
N LEU A 68 0.01 7.38 8.79
CA LEU A 68 0.05 8.52 7.86
C LEU A 68 1.05 9.62 8.28
N SER A 69 1.26 9.77 9.59
CA SER A 69 2.17 10.77 10.18
C SER A 69 3.62 10.29 10.34
N ASN A 70 3.97 9.09 9.88
CA ASN A 70 5.35 8.60 9.90
C ASN A 70 6.02 8.93 8.55
N PRO A 71 7.07 9.79 8.51
CA PRO A 71 7.73 10.16 7.25
C PRO A 71 8.33 8.95 6.52
N LYS A 72 8.81 7.94 7.26
CA LYS A 72 9.35 6.71 6.67
C LYS A 72 8.31 5.90 5.90
N THR A 73 7.03 5.98 6.30
CA THR A 73 5.94 5.34 5.57
C THR A 73 5.86 5.88 4.14
N ARG A 74 5.98 7.21 3.97
CA ARG A 74 5.91 7.84 2.65
C ARG A 74 7.12 7.47 1.79
N GLU A 75 8.32 7.45 2.38
CA GLU A 75 9.54 7.02 1.69
C GLU A 75 9.41 5.57 1.19
N PHE A 76 8.94 4.67 2.05
CA PHE A 76 8.70 3.26 1.70
C PHE A 76 7.67 3.11 0.58
N LEU A 77 6.49 3.73 0.72
CA LEU A 77 5.42 3.62 -0.28
C LEU A 77 5.85 4.24 -1.62
N SER A 78 6.58 5.34 -1.62
CA SER A 78 7.09 5.97 -2.85
C SER A 78 8.09 5.06 -3.58
N ALA A 79 9.02 4.44 -2.85
CA ALA A 79 9.97 3.49 -3.43
C ALA A 79 9.25 2.24 -3.98
N TYR A 80 8.26 1.74 -3.24
CA TYR A 80 7.44 0.61 -3.66
C TYR A 80 6.63 0.90 -4.93
N VAL A 81 5.95 2.05 -5.00
CA VAL A 81 5.23 2.50 -6.19
C VAL A 81 6.18 2.67 -7.38
N ALA A 82 7.37 3.24 -7.18
CA ALA A 82 8.37 3.39 -8.25
C ALA A 82 8.82 2.04 -8.82
N GLU A 83 9.04 1.02 -7.98
CA GLU A 83 9.38 -0.33 -8.43
C GLU A 83 8.25 -0.94 -9.28
N LEU A 84 7.00 -0.80 -8.83
CA LEU A 84 5.84 -1.29 -9.59
C LEU A 84 5.67 -0.56 -10.92
N CYS A 85 5.79 0.77 -10.95
CA CYS A 85 5.74 1.53 -12.20
C CYS A 85 6.83 1.11 -13.20
N GLY A 86 7.97 0.60 -12.72
CA GLY A 86 8.99 -0.02 -13.58
C GLY A 86 8.53 -1.32 -14.26
N ILE A 87 7.59 -2.05 -13.66
CA ILE A 87 7.01 -3.30 -14.19
C ILE A 87 5.77 -3.02 -15.05
N PHE A 88 4.97 -2.03 -14.68
CA PHE A 88 3.69 -1.70 -15.31
C PHE A 88 3.76 -0.32 -16.01
N PRO A 89 4.20 -0.25 -17.28
CA PRO A 89 4.40 1.03 -17.98
C PRO A 89 3.10 1.67 -18.50
N GLY A 90 1.94 1.18 -18.06
CA GLY A 90 0.63 1.73 -18.43
C GLY A 90 0.41 3.12 -17.81
N PRO A 91 -0.50 3.93 -18.35
CA PRO A 91 -0.75 5.29 -17.86
C PRO A 91 -1.57 5.35 -16.56
N TYR A 92 -1.97 4.20 -16.01
CA TYR A 92 -2.85 4.11 -14.85
C TYR A 92 -2.21 3.27 -13.75
N PHE A 93 -2.41 3.70 -12.52
CA PHE A 93 -2.02 3.01 -11.30
C PHE A 93 -3.18 3.11 -10.31
N HIS A 94 -3.54 2.00 -9.67
CA HIS A 94 -4.64 1.97 -8.72
C HIS A 94 -4.10 1.80 -7.30
N ALA A 95 -4.04 2.89 -6.54
CA ALA A 95 -3.50 2.95 -5.18
C ALA A 95 -4.42 2.35 -4.08
N GLY A 96 -5.64 1.96 -4.44
CA GLY A 96 -6.62 1.37 -3.53
C GLY A 96 -7.23 2.43 -2.63
N PHE A 97 -6.58 2.71 -1.50
CA PHE A 97 -6.99 3.66 -0.46
C PHE A 97 -8.37 3.39 0.17
N ASP A 98 -8.88 2.19 0.03
CA ASP A 98 -10.12 1.71 0.63
C ASP A 98 -9.91 1.23 2.08
N GLU A 99 -10.99 1.29 2.86
CA GLU A 99 -11.13 0.67 4.18
C GLU A 99 -10.00 0.95 5.21
N ALA A 100 -9.31 2.08 5.09
CA ALA A 100 -8.30 2.57 6.04
C ALA A 100 -8.94 3.16 7.31
N TRP A 101 -9.73 2.34 8.01
CA TRP A 101 -10.57 2.76 9.15
C TRP A 101 -9.77 3.26 10.36
N ASN A 102 -8.55 2.74 10.53
CA ASN A 102 -7.68 3.08 11.65
C ASN A 102 -6.79 4.30 11.40
N SER A 103 -6.79 4.88 10.20
CA SER A 103 -5.95 6.03 9.89
C SER A 103 -6.16 7.17 10.88
N GLY A 104 -5.05 7.70 11.40
CA GLY A 104 -5.08 8.84 12.31
C GLY A 104 -5.30 8.48 13.79
N THR A 105 -5.43 7.21 14.15
CA THR A 105 -5.77 6.81 15.51
C THR A 105 -4.56 6.50 16.40
N CYS A 106 -3.35 6.37 15.87
CA CYS A 106 -2.15 6.09 16.68
C CYS A 106 -1.61 7.35 17.41
N PRO A 107 -0.83 7.20 18.49
CA PRO A 107 -0.27 8.34 19.23
C PRO A 107 0.58 9.29 18.38
N ARG A 108 1.14 8.83 17.26
CA ARG A 108 1.92 9.66 16.33
C ARG A 108 1.05 10.54 15.45
N CYS A 109 -0.17 10.12 15.17
CA CYS A 109 -1.12 10.86 14.33
C CYS A 109 -2.05 11.75 15.17
N ARG A 110 -2.43 11.30 16.38
CA ARG A 110 -3.32 12.05 17.27
C ARG A 110 -2.77 13.46 17.56
N GLY A 111 -3.59 14.47 17.26
CA GLY A 111 -3.30 15.87 17.61
C GLY A 111 -2.36 16.62 16.66
N LYS A 112 -1.97 16.02 15.53
CA LYS A 112 -1.21 16.72 14.48
C LYS A 112 -2.13 17.49 13.55
N GLU A 113 -3.04 16.78 12.89
CA GLU A 113 -3.92 17.29 11.84
C GLU A 113 -5.23 16.52 11.87
N ALA A 114 -6.24 17.02 11.16
CA ALA A 114 -7.48 16.28 10.99
C ALA A 114 -7.22 15.01 10.15
N ARG A 115 -7.97 13.93 10.41
CA ARG A 115 -7.76 12.64 9.74
C ARG A 115 -7.89 12.75 8.21
N ASP A 116 -8.83 13.56 7.76
CA ASP A 116 -9.09 13.87 6.35
C ASP A 116 -7.94 14.64 5.70
N GLU A 117 -7.29 15.56 6.42
CA GLU A 117 -6.08 16.25 5.95
C GLU A 117 -4.92 15.26 5.77
N LEU A 118 -4.64 14.43 6.78
CA LEU A 118 -3.61 13.38 6.69
C LEU A 118 -3.86 12.42 5.53
N PHE A 119 -5.12 12.04 5.31
CA PHE A 119 -5.49 11.17 4.21
C PHE A 119 -5.32 11.87 2.85
N ALA A 120 -5.76 13.13 2.72
CA ALA A 120 -5.62 13.92 1.50
C ALA A 120 -4.14 14.11 1.13
N GLU A 121 -3.28 14.41 2.09
CA GLU A 121 -1.84 14.46 1.85
C GLU A 121 -1.30 13.14 1.34
N CYS A 122 -1.81 12.01 1.86
CA CYS A 122 -1.40 10.69 1.40
C CYS A 122 -1.84 10.38 -0.04
N VAL A 123 -3.02 10.83 -0.43
CA VAL A 123 -3.51 10.69 -1.81
C VAL A 123 -2.70 11.57 -2.77
N LEU A 124 -2.34 12.79 -2.35
CA LEU A 124 -1.68 13.78 -3.22
C LEU A 124 -0.18 13.51 -3.47
N PHE A 125 0.49 12.66 -2.69
CA PHE A 125 1.89 12.32 -2.94
C PHE A 125 2.07 11.13 -3.90
N ALA A 126 1.05 10.28 -4.03
CA ALA A 126 1.08 9.05 -4.83
C ALA A 126 0.82 9.34 -6.32
#